data_AF-A0AAT9I7B2-F1
#
_entry.id   AF-A0AAT9I7B2-F1
#
_cell.length_a   1.000
_cell.length_b   1.000
_cell.length_c   1.000
_cell.angle_alpha   90.00
_cell.angle_beta   90.00
_cell.angle_gamma   90.00
#
_symmetry.space_group_name_H-M   'P 1'
#
loop_
_entity.id
_entity.type
_entity.pdbx_description
1 polymer ?
#
loop_
_entity_poly.entity_id
_entity_poly.type
_entity_poly.pdbx_seq_one_letter_code
_entity_poly.pdbx_strand_id
1 'polypeptide(L)' 'MYTEEEIETQKRKAQKWDELEEKIAVCYGRENEDGEWEENNDENIDLCTIGEIAASAFEWL' A
#
# COMPACT_ATOMS: atom_id res chain seq x y z
N MET A 1 -22.04 -20.62 0.53
CA MET A 1 -21.14 -20.53 -0.64
C MET A 1 -21.31 -19.14 -1.18
N TYR A 2 -20.22 -18.40 -1.39
CA TYR A 2 -20.31 -17.04 -1.94
C TYR A 2 -20.73 -17.11 -3.41
N THR A 3 -21.47 -16.10 -3.85
CA THR A 3 -21.79 -15.86 -5.25
C THR A 3 -20.55 -15.39 -6.01
N GLU A 4 -20.57 -15.51 -7.33
CA GLU A 4 -19.48 -15.00 -8.19
C GLU A 4 -19.27 -13.49 -8.01
N GLU A 5 -20.36 -12.73 -7.82
CA GLU A 5 -20.33 -11.28 -7.58
C GLU A 5 -19.66 -10.92 -6.23
N GLU A 6 -19.96 -11.68 -5.16
CA GLU A 6 -19.32 -11.50 -3.86
C GLU A 6 -17.82 -11.83 -3.93
N ILE A 7 -17.45 -12.89 -4.66
CA ILE A 7 -16.05 -13.26 -4.88
C ILE A 7 -15.31 -12.16 -5.66
N GLU A 8 -15.91 -11.65 -6.74
CA GLU A 8 -15.31 -10.57 -7.52
C GLU A 8 -15.15 -9.29 -6.70
N THR A 9 -16.15 -8.95 -5.89
CA THR A 9 -16.08 -7.80 -4.96
C THR A 9 -14.93 -7.96 -3.96
N GLN A 10 -14.75 -9.15 -3.40
CA GLN A 10 -13.65 -9.44 -2.48
C GLN A 10 -12.29 -9.34 -3.16
N LYS A 11 -12.16 -9.84 -4.41
CA LYS A 11 -10.92 -9.71 -5.19
C LYS A 11 -10.55 -8.25 -5.44
N ARG A 12 -11.52 -7.40 -5.83
CA ARG A 12 -11.28 -5.97 -6.03
C ARG A 12 -10.86 -5.28 -4.73
N LYS A 13 -11.44 -5.68 -3.59
CA LYS A 13 -11.02 -5.17 -2.29
C LYS A 13 -9.59 -5.60 -1.95
N ALA A 14 -9.25 -6.87 -2.14
CA ALA A 14 -7.90 -7.38 -1.90
C ALA A 14 -6.86 -6.63 -2.75
N GLN A 15 -7.15 -6.44 -4.04
CA GLN A 15 -6.26 -5.69 -4.93
C GLN A 15 -5.99 -4.26 -4.43
N LYS A 16 -7.00 -3.55 -3.90
CA LYS A 16 -6.78 -2.22 -3.30
C LYS A 16 -5.84 -2.25 -2.09
N TRP A 17 -5.88 -3.33 -1.31
CA TRP A 17 -4.97 -3.50 -0.17
C TRP A 17 -3.56 -3.84 -0.64
N ASP A 18 -3.41 -4.72 -1.63
CA ASP A 18 -2.11 -5.07 -2.20
C ASP A 18 -1.42 -3.83 -2.81
N GLU A 19 -2.18 -3.01 -3.57
CA GLU A 19 -1.68 -1.74 -4.14
C GLU A 19 -1.31 -0.71 -3.05
N LEU A 20 -2.00 -0.73 -1.91
CA LEU A 20 -1.69 0.16 -0.78
C LEU A 20 -0.42 -0.30 -0.06
N GLU A 21 -0.25 -1.62 0.12
CA GLU A 21 0.95 -2.20 0.72
C GLU A 21 2.20 -1.78 -0.03
N GLU A 22 2.22 -1.88 -1.36
CA GLU A 22 3.36 -1.46 -2.18
C GLU A 22 3.70 0.02 -1.98
N LYS A 23 2.69 0.90 -1.94
CA LYS A 23 2.89 2.34 -1.76
C LYS A 23 3.44 2.68 -0.37
N ILE A 24 2.93 2.02 0.66
CA ILE A 24 3.38 2.21 2.04
C ILE A 24 4.77 1.60 2.25
N ALA A 25 5.08 0.45 1.64
CA ALA A 25 6.37 -0.21 1.79
C ALA A 25 7.54 0.71 1.39
N VAL A 26 7.40 1.47 0.31
CA VAL A 26 8.41 2.44 -0.16
C VAL A 26 8.69 3.53 0.87
N CYS A 27 7.74 3.86 1.75
CA CYS A 27 7.97 4.80 2.86
C CYS A 27 8.96 4.27 3.90
N TYR A 28 9.13 2.94 3.99
CA TYR A 28 10.06 2.30 4.92
C TYR A 28 11.39 1.93 4.26
N GLY A 29 11.36 1.59 2.98
CA GLY A 29 12.54 1.17 2.23
C GLY A 29 12.16 0.39 0.98
N ARG A 30 13.18 -0.12 0.28
CA ARG A 30 12.99 -1.02 -0.85
C ARG A 30 14.19 -1.92 -1.04
N GLU A 31 13.97 -3.04 -1.70
CA GLU A 31 15.07 -3.85 -2.22
C GLU A 31 15.73 -3.12 -3.40
N ASN A 32 17.06 -3.03 -3.38
CA ASN A 32 17.86 -2.44 -4.45
C ASN A 32 18.19 -3.47 -5.55
N GLU A 33 18.95 -3.06 -6.57
CA GLU A 33 19.30 -3.95 -7.70
C GLU A 33 20.19 -5.14 -7.30
N ASP A 34 20.87 -5.04 -6.15
CA ASP A 34 21.74 -6.08 -5.60
C ASP A 34 20.99 -7.07 -4.68
N GLY A 35 19.68 -6.86 -4.49
CA GLY A 35 18.85 -7.68 -3.61
C GLY A 35 19.01 -7.34 -2.12
N GLU A 36 19.61 -6.20 -1.80
CA GLU A 36 19.77 -5.71 -0.43
C GLU A 36 18.64 -4.73 -0.08
N TRP A 37 18.20 -4.76 1.18
CA TRP A 37 17.19 -3.83 1.67
C TRP A 37 17.82 -2.45 1.98
N GLU A 38 17.37 -1.42 1.30
CA GLU A 38 17.72 -0.02 1.57
C GLU A 38 16.59 0.66 2.35
N GLU A 39 16.88 1.08 3.57
CA GLU A 39 15.95 1.87 4.39
C GLU A 39 15.72 3.26 3.79
N ASN A 40 14.47 3.71 3.82
CA ASN A 40 14.12 5.06 3.43
C ASN A 40 14.34 6.01 4.63
N ASN A 41 15.35 6.87 4.52
CA ASN A 41 15.72 7.84 5.55
C ASN A 41 15.21 9.27 5.24
N ASP A 42 14.17 9.41 4.41
CA ASP A 42 13.56 10.72 4.14
C ASP A 42 12.82 11.24 5.38
N GLU A 43 13.36 12.30 5.99
CA GLU A 43 12.77 12.96 7.17
C GLU A 43 11.39 13.59 6.91
N ASN A 44 10.97 13.72 5.64
CA ASN A 44 9.63 14.21 5.28
C ASN A 44 8.56 13.12 5.25
N ILE A 45 8.95 11.85 5.36
CA ILE A 45 8.03 10.72 5.43
C ILE A 45 7.73 10.43 6.90
N ASP A 46 6.60 10.94 7.37
CA ASP A 46 6.10 10.69 8.72
C ASP A 46 4.79 9.87 8.70
N LEU A 47 4.24 9.63 9.89
CA LEU A 47 2.98 8.90 10.04
C LEU A 47 1.78 9.62 9.40
N CYS A 48 1.83 10.95 9.26
CA CYS A 48 0.78 11.70 8.56
C CYS A 48 0.86 11.43 7.05
N THR A 49 2.05 11.45 6.46
CA THR A 49 2.26 11.09 5.03
C THR A 49 1.71 9.69 4.72
N ILE A 50 2.00 8.70 5.58
CA ILE A 50 1.45 7.34 5.44
C ILE A 50 -0.08 7.35 5.57
N GLY A 51 -0.61 8.13 6.52
CA GLY A 51 -2.05 8.30 6.71
C GLY A 51 -2.75 8.91 5.49
N GLU A 52 -2.13 9.90 4.85
CA GLU A 52 -2.64 10.54 3.63
C GLU A 52 -2.63 9.58 2.43
N ILE A 53 -1.58 8.75 2.28
CA ILE A 53 -1.51 7.69 1.27
C ILE A 53 -2.67 6.70 1.46
N ALA A 54 -2.89 6.25 2.71
CA ALA A 54 -3.98 5.33 3.04
C ALA A 54 -5.35 5.96 2.78
N ALA A 55 -5.60 7.19 3.24
CA ALA A 55 -6.87 7.87 3.05
C ALA A 55 -7.19 8.11 1.56
N SER A 56 -6.18 8.47 0.76
CA SER A 56 -6.32 8.66 -0.69
C SER A 56 -6.66 7.35 -1.42
N ALA A 57 -6.10 6.20 -0.98
CA ALA A 57 -6.41 4.89 -1.59
C ALA A 57 -7.88 4.47 -1.40
N PHE A 58 -8.55 4.99 -0.37
CA PHE A 58 -9.96 4.74 -0.08
C PHE A 58 -10.88 5.92 -0.43
N GLU A 59 -10.38 6.93 -1.16
CA GLU A 59 -11.15 8.11 -1.61
C GLU A 59 -11.76 8.89 -0.44
N TRP A 60 -11.04 8.97 0.68
CA TRP A 60 -11.45 9.75 1.85
C TRP A 60 -10.87 11.18 1.87
N LEU A 61 -9.92 11.44 0.97
CA LEU A 61 -9.35 12.74 0.62
C LEU A 61 -9.66 13.04 -0.85
#